data_AF-J0ZHU0-F1
#
_entry.id   AF-J0ZHU0-F1
#
_cell.length_a   1.000
_cell.length_b   1.000
_cell.length_c   1.000
_cell.angle_alpha   90.00
_cell.angle_beta   90.00
_cell.angle_gamma   90.00
#
_symmetry.space_group_name_H-M   'P 1'
#
loop_
_entity.id
_entity.type
_entity.pdbx_description
1 polymer ?
#
loop_
_entity_poly.entity_id
_entity_poly.type
_entity_poly.pdbx_seq_one_letter_code
_entity_poly.pdbx_strand_id
1 'polypeptide(L)'
;MNEQFFVNADEILLLVCSGDYHHAQSGPINKTEIMSIVDGLDDVESILRIDLQSNRYDDISEEIAELYVQKYLDEGRYCFLESNPYPFIAESDAYHDLLEDIKKREYADATYGSYEEQHRLRPCDVLNMNYR
;
A
#
# COMPACT_ATOMS: atom_id res chain seq x y z
N MET A 1 15.36 2.26 -2.35
CA MET A 1 16.10 1.07 -2.83
C MET A 1 15.09 0.27 -3.64
N ASN A 2 15.33 0.04 -4.93
CA ASN A 2 14.45 -0.82 -5.74
C ASN A 2 14.86 -2.27 -5.50
N GLU A 3 14.46 -2.84 -4.37
CA GLU A 3 14.47 -4.30 -4.24
C GLU A 3 13.38 -4.83 -5.17
N GLN A 4 13.81 -5.43 -6.28
CA GLN A 4 12.89 -6.10 -7.17
C GLN A 4 12.39 -7.34 -6.44
N PHE A 5 11.13 -7.30 -5.99
CA PHE A 5 10.42 -8.48 -5.50
C PHE A 5 10.45 -9.55 -6.58
N PHE A 6 11.25 -10.57 -6.33
CA PHE A 6 11.52 -11.65 -7.25
C PHE A 6 11.63 -12.94 -6.45
N VAL A 7 11.02 -13.99 -7.01
CA VAL A 7 11.12 -15.35 -6.54
C VAL A 7 12.03 -16.07 -7.53
N ASN A 8 13.16 -16.58 -7.05
CA ASN A 8 14.15 -17.27 -7.85
C ASN A 8 13.66 -18.64 -8.34
N ALA A 9 14.33 -19.21 -9.33
CA ALA A 9 13.96 -20.52 -9.89
C ALA A 9 14.06 -21.67 -8.87
N ASP A 10 14.86 -21.50 -7.83
CA ASP A 10 15.02 -22.39 -6.68
C ASP A 10 14.18 -21.97 -5.46
N GLU A 11 13.24 -21.05 -5.63
CA GLU A 11 12.32 -20.60 -4.60
C GLU A 11 10.85 -20.93 -4.96
N ILE A 12 9.99 -20.94 -3.94
CA ILE A 12 8.55 -21.09 -4.07
C ILE A 12 7.87 -19.86 -3.49
N LEU A 13 6.92 -19.30 -4.23
CA LEU A 13 5.95 -18.35 -3.72
C LEU A 13 4.77 -19.12 -3.12
N LEU A 14 4.44 -18.85 -1.86
CA LEU A 14 3.30 -19.44 -1.17
C LEU A 14 2.39 -18.31 -0.67
N LEU A 15 1.15 -18.29 -1.15
CA LEU A 15 0.11 -17.40 -0.67
C LEU A 15 -0.81 -18.22 0.23
N VAL A 16 -0.81 -17.87 1.51
CA VAL A 16 -1.71 -18.41 2.51
C VAL A 16 -2.97 -17.59 2.46
N CYS A 17 -4.10 -18.26 2.32
CA CYS A 17 -5.42 -17.65 2.29
C CYS A 17 -6.23 -18.14 3.49
N SER A 18 -7.22 -17.37 3.92
CA SER A 18 -8.06 -17.70 5.09
C SER A 18 -8.88 -19.00 4.91
N GLY A 19 -9.12 -19.42 3.67
CA GLY A 19 -9.78 -20.67 3.33
C GLY A 19 -8.83 -21.85 3.11
N ASP A 20 -9.39 -23.01 2.76
CA ASP A 20 -8.62 -24.25 2.55
C ASP A 20 -7.77 -24.27 1.26
N TYR A 21 -7.82 -23.21 0.45
CA TYR A 21 -7.12 -23.12 -0.83
C TYR A 21 -5.96 -22.12 -0.75
N HIS A 22 -4.75 -22.65 -0.63
CA HIS A 22 -3.51 -21.88 -0.72
C HIS A 22 -2.94 -21.98 -2.13
N HIS A 23 -2.27 -20.92 -2.59
CA HIS A 23 -1.59 -20.92 -3.89
C HIS A 23 -0.09 -21.10 -3.68
N ALA A 24 0.50 -22.09 -4.35
CA ALA A 24 1.94 -22.31 -4.35
C ALA A 24 2.46 -22.40 -5.77
N GLN A 25 3.53 -21.65 -6.08
CA GLN A 25 4.12 -21.63 -7.41
C GLN A 25 5.65 -21.50 -7.32
N SER A 26 6.35 -22.37 -8.04
CA SER A 26 7.81 -22.28 -8.17
C SER A 26 8.19 -21.10 -9.04
N GLY A 27 9.33 -20.48 -8.71
CA GLY A 27 9.91 -19.43 -9.54
C GLY A 27 10.42 -19.92 -10.90
N PRO A 28 10.90 -19.00 -11.75
CA PRO A 28 11.05 -17.57 -11.48
C PRO A 28 9.72 -16.81 -11.59
N ILE A 29 9.44 -15.91 -10.64
CA ILE A 29 8.24 -15.04 -10.65
C ILE A 29 8.68 -13.62 -10.32
N ASN A 30 8.28 -12.65 -11.13
CA ASN A 30 8.56 -11.23 -10.90
C ASN A 30 7.43 -10.51 -10.18
N LYS A 31 7.72 -9.32 -9.63
CA LYS A 31 6.76 -8.43 -8.94
C LYS A 31 5.39 -8.33 -9.62
N THR A 32 5.34 -8.05 -10.92
CA THR A 32 4.07 -7.86 -11.64
C THR A 32 3.25 -9.15 -11.68
N GLU A 33 3.92 -10.30 -11.83
CA GLU A 33 3.29 -11.60 -11.76
C GLU A 33 2.78 -11.90 -10.35
N ILE A 34 3.54 -11.60 -9.30
CA ILE A 34 3.10 -11.74 -7.90
C ILE A 34 1.81 -10.95 -7.68
N MET A 35 1.79 -9.67 -8.06
CA MET A 35 0.59 -8.84 -7.93
C MET A 35 -0.58 -9.39 -8.74
N SER A 36 -0.34 -9.91 -9.95
CA SER A 36 -1.40 -10.53 -10.77
C SER A 36 -1.95 -11.82 -10.15
N ILE A 37 -1.14 -12.57 -9.41
CA ILE A 37 -1.58 -13.78 -8.69
C ILE A 37 -2.43 -13.36 -7.48
N VAL A 38 -1.96 -12.39 -6.70
CA VAL A 38 -2.69 -11.83 -5.55
C VAL A 38 -4.04 -11.26 -6.00
N ASP A 39 -4.08 -10.48 -7.09
CA ASP A 39 -5.32 -9.92 -7.65
C ASP A 39 -6.32 -11.01 -8.11
N GLY A 40 -5.88 -12.26 -8.28
CA GLY A 40 -6.72 -13.41 -8.61
C GLY A 40 -7.25 -14.19 -7.39
N LEU A 41 -6.91 -13.77 -6.18
CA LEU A 41 -7.29 -14.41 -4.92
C LEU A 41 -7.96 -13.39 -3.99
N ASP A 42 -9.08 -13.77 -3.37
CA ASP A 42 -9.89 -12.82 -2.60
C ASP A 42 -9.44 -12.65 -1.14
N ASP A 43 -8.82 -13.66 -0.53
CA ASP A 43 -8.62 -13.72 0.92
C ASP A 43 -7.18 -14.06 1.34
N VAL A 44 -6.19 -13.37 0.75
CA VAL A 44 -4.77 -13.58 1.06
C VAL A 44 -4.44 -13.03 2.46
N GLU A 45 -3.92 -13.88 3.34
CA GLU A 45 -3.50 -13.54 4.71
C GLU A 45 -2.00 -13.32 4.81
N SER A 46 -1.18 -14.13 4.13
CA SER A 46 0.27 -13.96 4.13
C SER A 46 0.90 -14.42 2.83
N ILE A 47 2.01 -13.80 2.46
CA ILE A 47 2.78 -14.09 1.26
C ILE A 47 4.18 -14.48 1.68
N LEU A 48 4.54 -15.74 1.45
CA LEU A 48 5.81 -16.32 1.86
C LEU A 48 6.66 -16.65 0.63
N ARG A 49 7.96 -16.37 0.74
CA ARG A 49 8.99 -16.80 -0.21
C ARG A 49 9.86 -17.86 0.43
N ILE A 50 9.84 -19.07 -0.12
CA ILE A 50 10.53 -20.23 0.44
C ILE A 50 11.74 -20.55 -0.42
N ASP A 51 12.93 -20.52 0.16
CA ASP A 51 14.20 -20.93 -0.46
C ASP A 51 14.42 -22.44 -0.25
N LEU A 52 14.45 -23.18 -1.35
CA LEU A 52 14.61 -24.64 -1.33
C LEU A 52 16.05 -25.09 -1.05
N GLN A 53 17.05 -24.24 -1.28
CA GLN A 53 18.45 -24.55 -1.01
C GLN A 53 18.79 -24.38 0.46
N SER A 54 18.32 -23.28 1.06
CA SER A 54 18.58 -22.99 2.48
C SER A 54 17.52 -23.54 3.42
N ASN A 55 16.38 -24.01 2.89
CA ASN A 55 15.21 -24.47 3.65
C ASN A 55 14.73 -23.40 4.65
N ARG A 56 14.77 -22.14 4.21
CA ARG A 56 14.28 -20.97 4.94
C ARG A 56 13.09 -20.37 4.21
N TYR A 57 12.29 -19.59 4.93
CA TYR A 57 11.28 -18.75 4.33
C TYR A 57 11.44 -17.32 4.82
N ASP A 58 11.09 -16.39 3.95
CA ASP A 58 10.90 -14.98 4.25
C ASP A 58 9.40 -14.68 4.11
N ASP A 59 8.85 -14.00 5.11
CA ASP A 59 7.53 -13.38 4.98
C ASP A 59 7.71 -12.06 4.24
N ILE A 60 7.08 -11.94 3.07
CA ILE A 60 7.17 -10.76 2.20
C ILE A 60 5.84 -9.99 2.16
N SER A 61 4.93 -10.26 3.10
CA SER A 61 3.58 -9.68 3.12
C SER A 61 3.61 -8.17 3.25
N GLU A 62 4.46 -7.64 4.14
CA GLU A 62 4.58 -6.20 4.38
C GLU A 62 5.05 -5.49 3.12
N GLU A 63 6.09 -6.01 2.47
CA GLU A 63 6.66 -5.36 1.31
C GLU A 63 5.73 -5.43 0.09
N ILE A 64 4.93 -6.50 -0.04
CA ILE A 64 3.86 -6.52 -1.03
C ILE A 64 2.74 -5.54 -0.65
N ALA A 65 2.40 -5.40 0.64
CA ALA A 65 1.39 -4.46 1.11
C ALA A 65 1.80 -3.00 0.82
N GLU A 66 3.06 -2.63 1.04
CA GLU A 66 3.63 -1.34 0.65
C GLU A 66 3.39 -1.04 -0.84
N LEU A 67 3.56 -2.04 -1.71
CA LEU A 67 3.33 -1.87 -3.13
C LEU A 67 1.86 -1.63 -3.48
N TYR A 68 0.95 -2.31 -2.79
CA TYR A 68 -0.48 -2.08 -2.95
C TYR A 68 -0.87 -0.69 -2.46
N VAL A 69 -0.44 -0.31 -1.26
CA VAL A 69 -0.66 1.03 -0.68
C VAL A 69 -0.15 2.12 -1.64
N GLN A 70 1.08 2.00 -2.13
CA GLN A 70 1.65 2.97 -3.08
C GLN A 70 0.87 3.02 -4.40
N LYS A 71 0.48 1.86 -4.96
CA LYS A 71 -0.33 1.79 -6.19
C LYS A 71 -1.66 2.53 -6.01
N TYR A 72 -2.34 2.37 -4.87
CA TYR A 72 -3.59 3.08 -4.60
C TYR A 72 -3.41 4.58 -4.44
N LEU A 73 -2.33 5.01 -3.78
CA LEU A 73 -1.96 6.42 -3.68
C LEU A 73 -1.71 7.04 -5.05
N ASP A 74 -0.95 6.36 -5.91
CA ASP A 74 -0.63 6.82 -7.27
C ASP A 74 -1.88 6.93 -8.15
N GLU A 75 -2.85 6.03 -7.97
CA GLU A 75 -4.13 6.06 -8.68
C GLU A 75 -5.13 7.08 -8.11
N GLY A 76 -4.78 7.79 -7.02
CA GLY A 76 -5.68 8.72 -6.33
C GLY A 76 -6.89 8.03 -5.70
N ARG A 77 -6.82 6.71 -5.51
CA ARG A 77 -7.90 5.87 -5.00
C ARG A 77 -7.74 5.72 -3.49
N TYR A 78 -8.29 6.66 -2.74
CA TYR A 78 -8.53 6.48 -1.30
C TYR A 78 -9.62 5.42 -1.01
N CYS A 79 -10.28 4.90 -2.05
CA CYS A 79 -11.36 3.92 -1.98
C CYS A 79 -10.96 2.61 -1.26
N PHE A 80 -9.67 2.35 -1.08
CA PHE A 80 -9.17 1.21 -0.29
C PHE A 80 -9.47 1.32 1.21
N LEU A 81 -9.88 2.48 1.70
CA LEU A 81 -10.34 2.69 3.07
C LEU A 81 -11.80 2.28 3.28
N GLU A 82 -12.60 2.31 2.20
CA GLU A 82 -14.02 1.95 2.23
C GLU A 82 -14.27 0.50 1.76
N SER A 83 -13.36 -0.04 0.95
CA SER A 83 -13.36 -1.42 0.48
C SER A 83 -12.50 -2.26 1.40
N ASN A 84 -13.10 -3.24 2.08
CA ASN A 84 -12.42 -4.22 2.93
C ASN A 84 -11.08 -4.68 2.31
N PRO A 85 -9.92 -4.19 2.80
CA PRO A 85 -8.62 -4.51 2.21
C PRO A 85 -8.33 -6.01 2.36
N TYR A 86 -7.45 -6.56 1.51
CA TYR A 86 -6.93 -7.91 1.75
C TYR A 86 -6.37 -8.01 3.16
N PRO A 87 -6.56 -9.14 3.88
CA PRO A 87 -6.11 -9.28 5.26
C PRO A 87 -4.64 -8.90 5.45
N PHE A 88 -3.74 -9.36 4.57
CA PHE A 88 -2.32 -9.03 4.65
C PHE A 88 -2.00 -7.52 4.51
N ILE A 89 -2.86 -6.75 3.83
CA ILE A 89 -2.73 -5.28 3.75
C ILE A 89 -3.35 -4.63 4.97
N ALA A 90 -4.50 -5.13 5.43
CA ALA A 90 -5.20 -4.61 6.60
C ALA A 90 -4.32 -4.63 7.86
N GLU A 91 -3.48 -5.67 7.98
CA GLU A 91 -2.57 -5.89 9.11
C GLU A 91 -1.18 -5.27 8.90
N SER A 92 -0.92 -4.66 7.74
CA SER A 92 0.41 -4.15 7.38
C SER A 92 0.72 -2.81 8.06
N ASP A 93 1.99 -2.59 8.38
CA ASP A 93 2.47 -1.31 8.92
C ASP A 93 2.26 -0.18 7.90
N ALA A 94 2.52 -0.44 6.62
CA ALA A 94 2.32 0.51 5.53
C ALA A 94 0.88 1.04 5.44
N TYR A 95 -0.12 0.19 5.67
CA TYR A 95 -1.51 0.60 5.68
C TYR A 95 -1.86 1.41 6.93
N HIS A 96 -1.35 1.01 8.10
CA HIS A 96 -1.54 1.76 9.34
C HIS A 96 -0.90 3.15 9.29
N ASP A 97 0.30 3.27 8.73
CA ASP A 97 0.98 4.55 8.51
C ASP A 97 0.16 5.46 7.59
N LEU A 98 -0.41 4.91 6.51
CA LEU A 98 -1.32 5.65 5.64
C LEU A 98 -2.55 6.15 6.39
N LEU A 99 -3.20 5.29 7.20
CA LEU A 99 -4.37 5.66 8.01
C LEU A 99 -4.04 6.79 8.98
N GLU A 100 -2.89 6.73 9.65
CA GLU A 100 -2.45 7.80 10.53
C GLU A 100 -2.25 9.12 9.80
N ASP A 101 -1.63 9.09 8.62
CA ASP A 101 -1.36 10.29 7.83
C ASP A 101 -2.64 10.95 7.32
N ILE A 102 -3.65 10.16 6.98
CA ILE A 102 -4.98 10.67 6.62
C ILE A 102 -5.64 11.32 7.83
N LYS A 103 -5.65 10.65 8.97
CA LYS A 103 -6.23 11.18 10.21
C LYS A 103 -5.54 12.47 10.67
N LYS A 104 -4.21 12.56 10.53
CA LYS A 104 -3.43 13.77 10.81
C LYS A 104 -3.86 14.93 9.89
N ARG A 105 -4.07 14.66 8.59
CA ARG A 105 -4.58 15.65 7.63
C ARG A 105 -6.00 16.10 7.98
N GLU A 106 -6.91 15.18 8.26
CA GLU A 106 -8.29 15.51 8.66
C GLU A 106 -8.35 16.37 9.92
N TYR A 107 -7.54 16.03 10.93
CA TYR A 107 -7.43 16.83 12.14
C TYR A 107 -6.89 18.24 11.86
N ALA A 108 -5.86 18.35 11.01
CA ALA A 108 -5.31 19.64 10.62
C ALA A 108 -6.34 20.49 9.86
N ASP A 109 -7.04 19.89 8.89
CA ASP A 109 -8.08 20.55 8.11
C ASP A 109 -9.25 21.01 9.00
N ALA A 110 -9.68 20.19 9.96
CA ALA A 110 -10.73 20.55 10.92
C ALA A 110 -10.30 21.66 11.90
N THR A 111 -9.01 21.72 12.25
CA THR A 111 -8.49 22.69 13.22
C THR A 111 -8.16 24.04 12.58
N TYR A 112 -7.60 24.03 11.37
CA TYR A 112 -7.02 25.20 10.73
C TYR A 112 -7.75 25.62 9.44
N GLY A 113 -8.75 24.85 8.98
CA GLY A 113 -9.31 24.93 7.63
C GLY A 113 -8.46 24.10 6.66
N SER A 114 -9.02 23.75 5.50
CA SER A 114 -8.26 23.03 4.46
C SER A 114 -7.03 23.81 4.00
N TYR A 115 -6.05 23.12 3.42
CA TYR A 115 -4.88 23.77 2.82
C TYR A 115 -5.27 24.91 1.86
N GLU A 116 -6.29 24.70 1.01
CA GLU A 116 -6.77 25.73 0.11
C GLU A 116 -7.38 26.93 0.84
N GLU A 117 -8.10 26.71 1.93
CA GLU A 117 -8.69 27.79 2.75
C GLU A 117 -7.62 28.58 3.51
N GLN A 118 -6.60 27.90 4.05
CA GLN A 118 -5.48 28.52 4.76
C GLN A 118 -4.63 29.39 3.84
N HIS A 119 -4.43 28.96 2.60
CA HIS A 119 -3.55 29.62 1.64
C HIS A 119 -4.30 30.43 0.57
N ARG A 120 -5.62 30.61 0.74
CA ARG A 120 -6.41 31.47 -0.15
C ARG A 120 -5.96 32.92 -0.01
N LEU A 121 -5.48 33.48 -1.12
CA LEU A 121 -5.18 34.91 -1.20
C LEU A 121 -6.43 35.71 -0.85
N ARG A 122 -6.34 36.54 0.19
CA ARG A 122 -7.42 37.44 0.56
C ARG A 122 -7.38 38.65 -0.38
N PRO A 123 -8.50 39.35 -0.59
CA PRO A 123 -8.53 40.56 -1.41
C PRO A 123 -7.44 41.58 -1.03
N CYS A 124 -7.10 41.70 0.26
CA CYS A 124 -6.02 42.55 0.77
C CYS A 124 -4.59 42.07 0.46
N ASP A 125 -4.40 40.79 0.12
CA ASP A 125 -3.10 40.24 -0.30
C ASP A 125 -2.84 40.49 -1.81
N VAL A 126 -3.89 40.79 -2.58
CA VAL A 126 -3.85 41.04 -4.04
C VAL A 126 -4.05 42.52 -4.38
N LEU A 127 -4.86 43.23 -3.59
CA LEU A 127 -5.05 44.67 -3.74
C LEU A 127 -3.90 45.38 -3.06
N ASN A 128 -2.92 45.80 -3.87
CA ASN A 128 -1.88 46.72 -3.46
C ASN A 128 -2.58 48.01 -2.96
N MET A 129 -2.67 48.18 -1.64
CA MET A 129 -3.30 49.33 -1.01
C MET A 129 -2.41 50.55 -1.22
N ASN A 130 -2.39 51.07 -2.45
CA ASN A 130 -1.89 52.39 -2.78
C ASN A 130 -2.87 53.43 -2.22
N TYR A 131 -2.87 53.59 -0.90
CA TYR A 131 -3.40 54.79 -0.28
C TYR A 131 -2.46 55.94 -0.66
N ARG A 132 -2.99 56.85 -1.49
CA ARG A 132 -2.45 58.20 -1.69
C ARG A 132 -2.70 59.05 -0.47
#